data_AF-A0AA89AIK1-F1
#
_entry.id   AF-A0AA89AIK1-F1
#
_cell.length_a   1.000
_cell.length_b   1.000
_cell.length_c   1.000
_cell.angle_alpha   90.00
_cell.angle_beta   90.00
_cell.angle_gamma   90.00
#
_symmetry.space_group_name_H-M   'P 1'
#
loop_
_entity.id
_entity.type
_entity.pdbx_description
1 polymer ?
#
loop_
_entity_poly.entity_id
_entity_poly.type
_entity_poly.pdbx_seq_one_letter_code
_entity_poly.pdbx_strand_id
1 'polypeptide(L)'
;MTIAERKLKDFDIENEAQGVDKAVKRIFKAVVSDKILEIRFQYTGKGTVLVPVSGSYGPLVSAISIESDFKPPDNRKRKIIIAIGVSAS
;
A
#
# COMPACT_ATOMS: atom_id res chain seq x y z
N MET A 1 -10.35 19.32 2.20
CA MET A 1 -10.44 18.37 3.33
C MET A 1 -10.30 16.98 2.73
N THR A 2 -9.10 16.40 2.76
CA THR A 2 -8.86 15.02 2.31
C THR A 2 -9.38 14.07 3.38
N ILE A 3 -10.47 13.37 3.08
CA ILE A 3 -10.97 12.31 3.96
C ILE A 3 -10.13 11.08 3.65
N ALA A 4 -9.15 10.78 4.51
CA ALA A 4 -8.37 9.56 4.40
C ALA A 4 -9.21 8.38 4.94
N GLU A 5 -9.44 7.38 4.09
CA GLU A 5 -10.18 6.17 4.46
C GLU A 5 -9.23 4.98 4.57
N ARG A 6 -9.23 4.31 5.73
CA ARG A 6 -8.41 3.11 5.94
C ARG A 6 -9.14 1.88 5.39
N LYS A 7 -8.61 1.29 4.31
CA LYS A 7 -9.20 0.11 3.66
C LYS A 7 -8.88 -1.23 4.32
N LEU A 8 -7.70 -1.36 4.92
CA LEU A 8 -7.26 -2.60 5.60
C LEU A 8 -6.78 -2.28 7.02
N LYS A 9 -7.04 -3.19 7.98
CA LYS A 9 -6.47 -3.16 9.33
C LYS A 9 -5.69 -4.44 9.55
N ASP A 10 -4.56 -4.36 10.23
CA ASP A 10 -3.83 -5.53 10.74
C ASP A 10 -3.66 -6.61 9.65
N PHE A 11 -3.38 -6.17 8.42
CA PHE A 11 -3.38 -7.03 7.24
C PHE A 11 -2.12 -7.89 7.22
N ASP A 12 -2.32 -9.20 7.23
CA ASP A 12 -1.28 -10.19 7.16
C ASP A 12 -1.30 -10.88 5.79
N ILE A 13 -0.29 -10.59 4.98
CA ILE A 13 -0.18 -11.15 3.64
C ILE A 13 0.08 -12.66 3.65
N GLU A 14 0.78 -13.19 4.65
CA GLU A 14 1.11 -14.61 4.74
C GLU A 14 -0.15 -15.44 4.96
N ASN A 15 -0.96 -15.00 5.93
CA ASN A 15 -2.26 -15.60 6.21
C ASN A 15 -3.20 -15.51 5.01
N GLU A 16 -3.22 -14.37 4.32
CA GLU A 16 -4.12 -14.18 3.18
C GLU A 16 -3.68 -14.89 1.90
N ALA A 17 -2.37 -15.02 1.69
CA ALA A 17 -1.80 -15.75 0.56
C ALA A 17 -1.89 -17.27 0.73
N GLN A 18 -2.04 -17.76 1.98
CA GLN A 18 -2.03 -19.18 2.31
C GLN A 18 -0.77 -19.90 1.78
N GLY A 19 0.38 -19.22 1.82
CA GLY A 19 1.67 -19.76 1.40
C GLY A 19 2.57 -18.76 0.67
N VAL A 20 3.83 -19.15 0.51
CA VAL A 20 4.89 -18.36 -0.14
C VAL A 20 4.69 -18.31 -1.66
N ASP A 21 5.13 -17.22 -2.29
CA ASP A 21 5.05 -16.97 -3.75
C ASP A 21 3.64 -16.99 -4.36
N LYS A 22 2.61 -16.80 -3.53
CA LYS A 22 1.22 -16.66 -3.98
C LYS A 22 0.83 -15.19 -4.08
N ALA A 23 0.42 -14.78 -5.28
CA ALA A 23 -0.02 -13.42 -5.52
C ALA A 23 -1.43 -13.16 -4.94
N VAL A 24 -1.53 -12.25 -3.98
CA VAL A 24 -2.82 -11.76 -3.46
C VAL A 24 -3.16 -10.43 -4.12
N LYS A 25 -4.23 -10.39 -4.91
CA LYS A 25 -4.75 -9.15 -5.51
C LYS A 25 -5.89 -8.60 -4.67
N ARG A 26 -5.82 -7.31 -4.34
CA ARG A 26 -6.90 -6.55 -3.69
C ARG A 26 -7.25 -5.34 -4.53
N ILE A 27 -8.55 -5.15 -4.75
CA ILE A 27 -9.09 -4.05 -5.55
C ILE A 27 -9.84 -3.13 -4.60
N PHE A 28 -9.44 -1.86 -4.57
CA PHE A 28 -10.10 -0.83 -3.77
C PHE A 28 -10.60 0.27 -4.69
N LYS A 29 -11.87 0.64 -4.53
CA LYS A 29 -12.44 1.83 -5.18
C LYS A 29 -12.29 3.03 -4.25
N ALA A 30 -11.87 4.16 -4.83
CA ALA A 30 -11.69 5.42 -4.11
C ALA A 30 -12.17 6.58 -5.00
N VAL A 31 -12.83 7.57 -4.38
CA VAL A 31 -13.25 8.80 -5.05
C VAL A 31 -12.14 9.84 -4.91
N VAL A 32 -11.62 10.33 -6.03
CA VAL A 32 -10.51 11.30 -6.06
C VAL A 32 -11.05 12.67 -6.46
N SER A 33 -11.25 13.56 -5.48
CA SER A 33 -11.79 14.90 -5.73
C SER A 33 -10.71 15.90 -6.18
N ASP A 34 -9.51 15.84 -5.59
CA ASP A 34 -8.47 16.87 -5.77
C ASP A 34 -7.35 16.45 -6.73
N LYS A 35 -7.63 15.56 -7.70
CA LYS A 35 -6.67 14.99 -8.67
C LYS A 35 -5.48 14.22 -8.05
N ILE A 36 -5.36 14.21 -6.73
CA ILE A 36 -4.31 13.53 -5.97
C ILE A 36 -4.94 12.32 -5.28
N LEU A 37 -4.42 11.13 -5.60
CA LEU A 37 -4.70 9.90 -4.86
C LEU A 37 -3.50 9.62 -3.95
N GLU A 38 -3.73 9.62 -2.65
CA GLU A 38 -2.70 9.30 -1.67
C GLU A 38 -2.93 7.88 -1.14
N ILE A 39 -1.89 7.04 -1.22
CA ILE A 39 -1.89 5.66 -0.74
C ILE A 39 -0.84 5.58 0.37
N ARG A 40 -1.27 5.23 1.59
CA ARG A 40 -0.38 5.12 2.76
C ARG A 40 -0.33 3.69 3.25
N PHE A 41 0.87 3.15 3.40
CA PHE A 41 1.14 1.92 4.13
C PHE A 41 1.76 2.29 5.46
N GLN A 42 1.10 1.92 6.55
CA GLN A 42 1.61 2.15 7.90
C GLN A 42 1.88 0.81 8.55
N TYR A 43 3.12 0.65 9.05
CA TYR A 43 3.54 -0.50 9.82
C TYR A 43 3.92 -0.04 11.21
N THR A 44 3.25 -0.58 12.20
CA THR A 44 3.45 -0.27 13.63
C THR A 44 4.17 -1.39 14.36
N GLY A 45 4.68 -2.40 13.63
CA GLY A 45 5.43 -3.51 14.23
C GLY A 45 6.87 -3.14 14.57
N LYS A 46 7.44 -3.85 15.55
CA LYS A 46 8.87 -3.79 15.84
C LYS A 46 9.60 -4.65 14.81
N GLY A 47 10.20 -4.03 13.81
CA GLY A 47 11.05 -4.73 12.85
C GLY A 47 12.24 -5.38 13.56
N THR A 48 12.55 -6.63 13.23
CA THR A 48 13.66 -7.39 13.81
C THR A 48 14.73 -7.58 12.75
N VAL A 49 15.94 -7.08 13.02
CA VAL A 49 17.01 -7.00 12.01
C VAL A 49 17.81 -8.30 11.92
N LEU A 50 18.01 -9.04 13.01
CA LEU A 50 18.78 -10.31 13.04
C LEU A 50 18.41 -11.20 14.26
N VAL A 51 18.66 -12.50 14.06
CA VAL A 51 18.57 -13.72 14.91
C VAL A 51 18.84 -13.48 16.42
N PRO A 52 18.16 -14.18 17.38
CA PRO A 52 17.79 -15.61 17.35
C PRO A 52 16.53 -15.91 16.55
N VAL A 53 15.67 -14.92 16.31
CA VAL A 53 14.41 -15.10 15.58
C VAL A 53 14.44 -14.25 14.31
N SER A 54 14.31 -14.90 13.16
CA SER A 54 14.09 -14.24 11.87
C SER A 54 12.91 -13.27 11.97
N GLY A 55 13.13 -12.03 11.55
CA GLY A 55 12.29 -10.93 11.96
C GLY A 55 11.01 -10.69 11.16
N SER A 56 10.13 -9.87 11.71
CA SER A 56 8.99 -9.30 10.99
C SER A 56 9.47 -8.18 10.09
N TYR A 57 9.37 -8.39 8.78
CA TYR A 57 9.59 -7.34 7.79
C TYR A 57 8.42 -6.36 7.81
N GLY A 58 8.69 -5.10 7.45
CA GLY A 58 7.67 -4.07 7.30
C GLY A 58 6.64 -4.41 6.21
N PRO A 59 5.78 -3.47 5.80
CA PRO A 59 4.71 -3.74 4.86
C PRO A 59 5.31 -4.08 3.49
N LEU A 60 5.17 -5.35 3.07
CA LEU A 60 5.64 -5.82 1.77
C LEU A 60 4.56 -5.56 0.71
N VAL A 61 4.86 -4.67 -0.23
CA VAL A 61 4.00 -4.38 -1.39
C VAL A 61 4.84 -4.53 -2.64
N SER A 62 4.46 -5.47 -3.51
CA SER A 62 5.20 -5.74 -4.75
C SER A 62 4.76 -4.83 -5.92
N ALA A 63 3.46 -4.53 -6.01
CA ALA A 63 2.92 -3.73 -7.10
C ALA A 63 1.65 -2.97 -6.71
N ILE A 64 1.49 -1.78 -7.27
CA ILE A 64 0.27 -0.96 -7.16
C ILE A 64 -0.17 -0.64 -8.59
N SER A 65 -1.40 -0.99 -8.95
CA SER A 65 -2.03 -0.62 -10.22
C SER A 65 -3.16 0.36 -9.97
N ILE A 66 -3.26 1.40 -10.80
CA ILE A 66 -4.28 2.44 -10.71
C ILE A 66 -5.01 2.53 -12.04
N GLU A 67 -6.30 2.25 -12.00
CA GLU A 67 -7.20 2.32 -13.14
C GLU A 67 -8.30 3.35 -12.86
N SER A 68 -8.61 4.17 -13.86
CA SER A 68 -9.68 5.16 -13.77
C SER A 68 -10.95 4.59 -14.39
N ASP A 69 -12.07 4.70 -13.68
CA ASP A 69 -13.39 4.29 -14.21
C ASP A 69 -13.89 5.15 -15.39
N PHE A 70 -13.17 6.22 -15.73
CA PHE A 70 -13.43 7.08 -16.89
C PHE A 70 -12.21 7.13 -17.80
N LYS A 71 -12.43 7.46 -19.08
CA LYS A 71 -11.36 7.63 -20.07
C LYS A 71 -10.66 8.97 -19.81
N PRO A 72 -9.42 8.99 -19.28
CA PRO A 72 -8.73 10.24 -19.02
C PRO A 72 -8.32 10.87 -20.37
N PRO A 73 -8.29 12.20 -20.47
CA PRO A 73 -7.80 12.87 -21.67
C PRO A 73 -6.34 12.47 -21.95
N ASP A 74 -6.07 12.13 -23.21
CA ASP A 74 -4.87 11.41 -23.68
C ASP A 74 -3.53 12.14 -23.41
N ASN A 75 -3.55 13.46 -23.17
CA ASN A 75 -2.34 14.27 -23.01
C ASN A 75 -1.78 14.36 -21.57
N ARG A 76 -2.47 13.82 -20.56
CA ARG A 76 -2.05 14.00 -19.16
C ARG A 76 -0.95 13.02 -18.75
N LYS A 77 0.26 13.53 -18.57
CA LYS A 77 1.34 12.79 -17.89
C LYS A 77 0.93 12.46 -16.45
N ARG A 78 0.90 11.17 -16.10
CA ARG A 78 0.72 10.71 -14.72
C ARG A 78 2.05 10.89 -13.98
N LYS A 79 2.05 11.56 -12.83
CA LYS A 79 3.23 11.71 -11.96
C LYS A 79 3.04 10.83 -10.73
N ILE A 80 3.97 9.91 -10.49
CA ILE A 80 4.00 9.05 -9.29
C ILE A 80 5.15 9.53 -8.43
N ILE A 81 4.88 9.74 -7.14
CA ILE A 81 5.88 10.11 -6.14
C ILE A 81 5.87 9.02 -5.07
N ILE A 82 7.03 8.42 -4.82
CA ILE A 82 7.21 7.41 -3.77
C ILE A 82 8.08 8.06 -2.70
N ALA A 83 7.57 8.09 -1.47
CA ALA A 83 8.29 8.59 -0.30
C ALA A 83 8.28 7.51 0.78
N ILE A 84 9.44 7.33 1.44
CA ILE A 84 9.61 6.41 2.56
C ILE A 84 9.96 7.26 3.77
N GLY A 85 9.23 7.07 4.87
CA GLY A 85 9.48 7.74 6.14
C GLY A 85 9.48 6.73 7.27
N VAL A 86 10.37 6.92 8.24
CA VAL A 86 10.38 6.17 9.50
C VAL A 86 9.71 7.05 10.56
N SER A 87 8.63 6.57 11.15
CA SER A 87 8.05 7.21 12.34
C SER A 87 8.50 6.45 13.58
N ALA A 88 9.24 7.12 14.46
CA ALA A 88 9.42 6.67 15.83
C ALA A 88 8.25 7.23 16.66
N SER A 89 7.51 6.35 17.33
CA SER A 89 6.46 6.70 18.30
C SER A 89 7.00 6.58 19.71
#